data_AF-A0AA40HEZ0-F1
#
_entry.id   AF-A0AA40HEZ0-F1
#
_cell.length_a   1.000
_cell.length_b   1.000
_cell.length_c   1.000
_cell.angle_alpha   90.00
_cell.angle_beta   90.00
_cell.angle_gamma   90.00
#
_symmetry.space_group_name_H-M   'P 1'
#
loop_
_entity.id
_entity.type
_entity.pdbx_description
1 polymer ?
#
loop_
_entity_poly.entity_id
_entity_poly.type
_entity_poly.pdbx_seq_one_letter_code
_entity_poly.pdbx_strand_id
1 'polypeptide(L)'
;MRSAGSGRPPPTSPSGGVVPANGPGQGPGRLSGGLEPGDSRAGDEEAGPGLCRNGWAPAPSPAAGRRRGRFVKKDGHCNVRFVNLGGQGARYLSDLFTTCVDVRWRWMCLLFSCSFLASWLLFGLAFWLIASLHGDLAAPPPPAPCFSHVASFLAAFLFALETQTSIGYGVRSVTEECPAAVAAVVLQCIAGCVLDAFVVGAVMAKMAKPKKRNETLIFSENAVVALRDRRLCLMWRVGNLRRSHLVEAHVRAQLLQPRVTPEGEYIPLDHQDVDVGFDGGTDRIFLVSPITIVHEIDSSSPLYELGRAELARADFELVVILEGMVEATAMTTQCRSSYLPGELLWGHRFEPVLFQRGSQYEVDYRHFHRTYEVPGTPVCSAKELDERAERDSHSPKSSFPDSLTAFCYENELALSCCQEEEETKEGDESEAEEGAASPRDSHQPCL
;
A
#
# COMPACT_ATOMS: atom_id res chain seq x y z
N MET A 1 53.91 10.25 29.86
CA MET A 1 54.70 10.50 31.09
C MET A 1 53.72 10.65 32.24
N ARG A 2 53.85 9.78 33.26
CA ARG A 2 53.13 9.69 34.55
C ARG A 2 51.59 9.56 34.53
N SER A 3 51.13 8.33 34.65
CA SER A 3 49.90 7.96 35.37
C SER A 3 50.19 6.68 36.16
N ALA A 4 49.63 6.60 37.37
CA ALA A 4 50.02 5.72 38.47
C ALA A 4 49.05 4.54 38.68
N GLY A 5 49.53 3.51 39.38
CA GLY A 5 48.77 2.50 40.14
C GLY A 5 48.37 1.26 39.33
N SER A 6 49.04 0.10 39.38
CA SER A 6 49.30 -0.86 40.48
C SER A 6 48.05 -1.58 41.03
N GLY A 7 47.93 -2.88 40.76
CA GLY A 7 47.01 -3.80 41.44
C GLY A 7 46.95 -5.18 40.76
N ARG A 8 47.54 -6.20 41.40
CA ARG A 8 47.74 -7.59 40.94
C ARG A 8 46.51 -8.51 41.20
N PRO A 9 46.48 -9.75 40.63
CA PRO A 9 45.34 -10.71 40.56
C PRO A 9 45.31 -11.66 41.80
N PRO A 10 44.43 -12.70 41.97
CA PRO A 10 44.45 -14.02 41.26
C PRO A 10 43.05 -14.77 41.23
N PRO A 11 42.90 -16.13 41.32
CA PRO A 11 42.68 -17.02 40.16
C PRO A 11 41.54 -18.11 40.31
N THR A 12 41.43 -19.00 39.29
CA THR A 12 40.99 -20.44 39.29
C THR A 12 39.53 -20.81 39.67
N SER A 13 38.67 -21.39 38.81
CA SER A 13 38.59 -22.74 38.16
C SER A 13 37.28 -23.47 38.65
N PRO A 14 36.91 -24.70 38.23
CA PRO A 14 35.64 -24.96 37.52
C PRO A 14 34.76 -26.05 38.19
N SER A 15 33.55 -26.29 37.68
CA SER A 15 32.76 -27.54 37.84
C SER A 15 31.45 -27.36 37.05
N GLY A 16 30.89 -28.32 36.32
CA GLY A 16 31.04 -29.76 36.29
C GLY A 16 29.63 -30.35 36.30
N GLY A 17 29.26 -31.19 35.32
CA GLY A 17 27.94 -31.82 35.29
C GLY A 17 27.58 -32.51 33.99
N VAL A 18 28.30 -33.59 33.67
CA VAL A 18 27.91 -34.63 32.70
C VAL A 18 27.59 -35.88 33.52
N VAL A 19 26.47 -36.58 33.28
CA VAL A 19 26.39 -38.06 33.24
C VAL A 19 25.17 -38.50 32.37
N PRO A 20 25.32 -39.51 31.49
CA PRO A 20 24.28 -40.15 30.65
C PRO A 20 23.84 -41.53 31.18
N ALA A 21 22.84 -42.19 30.56
CA ALA A 21 22.87 -43.62 30.16
C ALA A 21 21.50 -44.25 29.77
N ASN A 22 21.56 -45.06 28.70
CA ASN A 22 20.90 -46.36 28.44
C ASN A 22 19.38 -46.53 28.21
N GLY A 23 19.04 -46.83 26.95
CA GLY A 23 18.75 -48.21 26.53
C GLY A 23 17.28 -48.67 26.38
N PRO A 24 16.98 -49.66 25.49
CA PRO A 24 15.72 -49.72 24.71
C PRO A 24 14.76 -50.87 25.09
N GLY A 25 13.51 -50.82 24.62
CA GLY A 25 12.55 -51.93 24.76
C GLY A 25 11.27 -51.82 23.90
N GLN A 26 11.19 -52.71 22.90
CA GLN A 26 10.03 -53.50 22.41
C GLN A 26 8.69 -52.81 22.04
N GLY A 27 8.25 -52.99 20.78
CA GLY A 27 6.85 -52.81 20.31
C GLY A 27 5.98 -54.07 20.58
N PRO A 28 4.94 -54.41 19.78
CA PRO A 28 4.24 -53.66 18.71
C PRO A 28 2.68 -53.81 18.72
N GLY A 29 2.00 -53.22 17.72
CA GLY A 29 0.61 -53.51 17.31
C GLY A 29 -0.27 -52.25 17.32
N ARG A 30 -1.11 -51.93 16.32
CA ARG A 30 -1.71 -52.69 15.23
C ARG A 30 -2.42 -51.65 14.35
N LEU A 31 -2.29 -51.70 13.03
CA LEU A 31 -3.34 -51.39 12.04
C LEU A 31 -2.79 -51.60 10.62
N SER A 32 -3.19 -52.75 10.06
CA SER A 32 -3.22 -53.05 8.63
C SER A 32 -4.17 -52.08 7.90
N GLY A 33 -4.05 -51.79 6.61
CA GLY A 33 -3.13 -52.30 5.59
C GLY A 33 -3.56 -51.83 4.19
N GLY A 34 -2.68 -52.09 3.22
CA GLY A 34 -2.95 -52.17 1.77
C GLY A 34 -3.03 -50.83 1.03
N LEU A 35 -2.38 -50.62 -0.13
CA LEU A 35 -1.63 -51.49 -1.03
C LEU A 35 -0.74 -50.56 -1.89
N GLU A 36 0.55 -50.85 -1.94
CA GLU A 36 1.54 -50.39 -2.94
C GLU A 36 1.60 -51.45 -4.09
N PRO A 37 2.49 -51.37 -5.12
CA PRO A 37 3.10 -50.24 -5.85
C PRO A 37 3.21 -50.50 -7.40
N GLY A 38 3.86 -49.57 -8.12
CA GLY A 38 4.61 -49.82 -9.38
C GLY A 38 3.79 -49.66 -10.68
N ASP A 39 4.34 -49.26 -11.83
CA ASP A 39 5.72 -49.08 -12.25
C ASP A 39 5.71 -48.30 -13.60
N SER A 40 6.81 -47.57 -13.84
CA SER A 40 7.43 -47.13 -15.10
C SER A 40 6.76 -47.42 -16.48
N ARG A 41 6.69 -46.41 -17.36
CA ARG A 41 7.50 -46.31 -18.61
C ARG A 41 7.01 -45.20 -19.56
N ALA A 42 8.01 -44.65 -20.27
CA ALA A 42 7.92 -43.69 -21.35
C ALA A 42 7.20 -44.23 -22.60
N GLY A 43 6.63 -43.30 -23.37
CA GLY A 43 6.19 -43.49 -24.75
C GLY A 43 6.12 -42.13 -25.42
N ASP A 44 7.04 -41.88 -26.34
CA ASP A 44 6.99 -40.80 -27.32
C ASP A 44 5.77 -40.99 -28.22
N GLU A 45 4.99 -39.93 -28.44
CA GLU A 45 4.11 -39.84 -29.60
C GLU A 45 4.12 -38.40 -30.13
N GLU A 46 4.80 -38.22 -31.26
CA GLU A 46 4.67 -37.04 -32.13
C GLU A 46 3.21 -36.84 -32.53
N ALA A 47 2.67 -35.64 -32.28
CA ALA A 47 1.46 -35.17 -32.93
C ALA A 47 1.80 -33.93 -33.76
N GLY A 48 1.74 -34.09 -35.09
CA GLY A 48 1.91 -33.03 -36.08
C GLY A 48 0.84 -31.93 -36.03
N PRO A 49 0.93 -30.91 -36.91
CA PRO A 49 0.18 -29.67 -36.79
C PRO A 49 -1.28 -29.88 -37.22
N GLY A 50 -2.17 -30.04 -36.25
CA GLY A 50 -3.60 -30.23 -36.47
C GLY A 50 -4.43 -29.00 -36.14
N LEU A 51 -4.78 -28.25 -37.19
CA LEU A 51 -6.04 -27.52 -37.37
C LEU A 51 -6.58 -26.65 -36.20
N CYS A 52 -6.46 -25.33 -36.36
CA CYS A 52 -7.26 -24.34 -35.63
C CYS A 52 -8.75 -24.63 -35.86
N ARG A 53 -9.38 -25.33 -34.92
CA ARG A 53 -10.83 -25.47 -34.86
C ARG A 53 -11.36 -24.31 -34.03
N ASN A 54 -12.11 -23.43 -34.70
CA ASN A 54 -12.84 -22.30 -34.12
C ASN A 54 -13.66 -22.78 -32.93
N GLY A 55 -13.11 -22.60 -31.73
CA GLY A 55 -13.73 -22.96 -30.47
C GLY A 55 -14.51 -21.78 -29.93
N TRP A 56 -15.80 -21.71 -30.26
CA TRP A 56 -16.78 -21.08 -29.39
C TRP A 56 -16.72 -21.87 -28.07
N ALA A 57 -15.94 -21.38 -27.11
CA ALA A 57 -16.02 -21.87 -25.74
C ALA A 57 -17.39 -21.43 -25.21
N PRO A 58 -18.29 -22.34 -24.81
CA PRO A 58 -19.52 -21.93 -24.16
C PRO A 58 -19.15 -21.10 -22.93
N ALA A 59 -19.78 -19.93 -22.79
CA ALA A 59 -19.64 -19.12 -21.58
C ALA A 59 -19.88 -20.02 -20.37
N PRO A 60 -18.99 -20.03 -19.36
CA PRO A 60 -19.24 -20.81 -18.17
C PRO A 60 -20.56 -20.34 -17.57
N SER A 61 -21.53 -21.25 -17.52
CA SER A 61 -22.78 -21.05 -16.78
C SER A 61 -22.41 -20.61 -15.37
N PRO A 62 -23.10 -19.63 -14.76
CA PRO A 62 -22.78 -19.20 -13.41
C PRO A 62 -23.03 -20.37 -12.46
N ALA A 63 -21.97 -21.10 -12.15
CA ALA A 63 -22.00 -22.14 -11.15
C ALA A 63 -22.35 -21.45 -9.82
N ALA A 64 -23.58 -21.70 -9.35
CA ALA A 64 -24.07 -21.20 -8.09
C ALA A 64 -23.06 -21.53 -6.97
N GLY A 65 -22.51 -20.48 -6.36
CA GLY A 65 -21.87 -20.56 -5.05
C GLY A 65 -20.37 -20.29 -4.96
N ARG A 66 -19.62 -20.14 -6.07
CA ARG A 66 -18.19 -19.79 -5.97
C ARG A 66 -17.99 -18.30 -6.21
N ARG A 67 -18.04 -17.51 -5.13
CA ARG A 67 -17.67 -16.08 -5.14
C ARG A 67 -16.31 -15.92 -5.83
N ARG A 68 -16.23 -15.01 -6.79
CA ARG A 68 -15.04 -14.79 -7.60
C ARG A 68 -13.86 -14.39 -6.71
N GLY A 69 -12.65 -14.83 -7.07
CA GLY A 69 -11.45 -14.39 -6.40
C GLY A 69 -11.24 -12.89 -6.61
N ARG A 70 -10.87 -12.18 -5.55
CA ARG A 70 -10.52 -10.75 -5.57
C ARG A 70 -9.32 -10.47 -6.48
N PHE A 71 -9.41 -9.42 -7.30
CA PHE A 71 -8.39 -8.93 -8.23
C PHE A 71 -7.28 -8.13 -7.52
N VAL A 72 -7.62 -7.24 -6.58
CA VAL A 72 -6.64 -6.49 -5.76
C VAL A 72 -6.88 -6.78 -4.29
N LYS A 73 -5.93 -7.35 -3.55
CA LYS A 73 -6.09 -7.57 -2.09
C LYS A 73 -6.25 -6.25 -1.33
N LYS A 74 -6.78 -6.31 -0.10
CA LYS A 74 -6.86 -5.14 0.81
C LYS A 74 -5.51 -4.45 1.03
N ASP A 75 -4.42 -5.22 0.99
CA ASP A 75 -3.04 -4.70 1.08
C ASP A 75 -2.53 -4.04 -0.22
N GLY A 76 -3.36 -3.95 -1.26
CA GLY A 76 -3.00 -3.34 -2.56
C GLY A 76 -2.21 -4.24 -3.52
N HIS A 77 -2.01 -5.51 -3.15
CA HIS A 77 -1.37 -6.53 -4.00
C HIS A 77 -2.34 -7.08 -5.05
N CYS A 78 -1.97 -7.01 -6.33
CA CYS A 78 -2.77 -7.57 -7.42
C CYS A 78 -2.63 -9.11 -7.46
N ASN A 79 -3.76 -9.81 -7.50
CA ASN A 79 -3.87 -11.26 -7.57
C ASN A 79 -3.90 -11.73 -9.03
N VAL A 80 -2.87 -11.36 -9.80
CA VAL A 80 -2.75 -11.68 -11.22
C VAL A 80 -1.46 -12.43 -11.46
N ARG A 81 -1.54 -13.56 -12.14
CA ARG A 81 -0.37 -14.32 -12.62
C ARG A 81 -0.35 -14.27 -14.13
N PHE A 82 0.66 -13.61 -14.67
CA PHE A 82 0.90 -13.64 -16.11
C PHE A 82 1.50 -15.01 -16.49
N VAL A 83 0.92 -15.65 -17.49
CA VAL A 83 1.36 -16.95 -18.04
C VAL A 83 1.67 -16.79 -19.53
N ASN A 84 2.54 -17.64 -20.08
CA ASN A 84 2.93 -17.66 -21.50
C ASN A 84 3.53 -16.35 -22.05
N LEU A 85 4.36 -15.65 -21.26
CA LEU A 85 5.13 -14.52 -21.81
C LEU A 85 6.41 -15.03 -22.50
N GLY A 86 6.28 -15.41 -23.77
CA GLY A 86 7.44 -15.72 -24.60
C GLY A 86 8.45 -14.57 -24.61
N GLY A 87 9.74 -14.89 -24.39
CA GLY A 87 10.84 -13.92 -24.48
C GLY A 87 11.07 -13.02 -23.23
N GLN A 88 10.48 -13.33 -22.08
CA GLN A 88 10.65 -12.55 -20.85
C GLN A 88 12.11 -12.37 -20.42
N GLY A 89 12.93 -13.44 -20.46
CA GLY A 89 14.33 -13.36 -20.04
C GLY A 89 15.11 -12.30 -20.80
N ALA A 90 14.94 -12.22 -22.13
CA ALA A 90 15.61 -11.23 -22.96
C ALA A 90 15.17 -9.79 -22.66
N ARG A 91 13.87 -9.57 -22.37
CA ARG A 91 13.34 -8.23 -22.05
C ARG A 91 13.76 -7.75 -20.65
N TYR A 92 13.81 -8.63 -19.66
CA TYR A 92 14.34 -8.29 -18.34
C TYR A 92 15.85 -8.02 -18.39
N LEU A 93 16.59 -8.73 -19.25
CA LEU A 93 18.02 -8.48 -19.45
C LEU A 93 18.31 -7.17 -20.21
N SER A 94 17.41 -6.74 -21.11
CA SER A 94 17.56 -5.44 -21.79
C SER A 94 17.37 -4.24 -20.87
N ASP A 95 16.67 -4.42 -19.74
CA ASP A 95 16.49 -3.40 -18.71
C ASP A 95 17.13 -3.85 -17.38
N LEU A 96 18.45 -4.03 -17.43
CA LEU A 96 19.24 -4.56 -16.32
C LEU A 96 19.21 -3.65 -15.09
N PHE A 97 19.16 -2.33 -15.28
CA PHE A 97 19.15 -1.37 -14.18
C PHE A 97 17.85 -1.45 -13.37
N THR A 98 16.68 -1.39 -14.01
CA THR A 98 15.39 -1.48 -13.29
C THR A 98 15.26 -2.86 -12.62
N THR A 99 15.65 -3.92 -13.33
CA THR A 99 15.65 -5.30 -12.81
C THR A 99 16.52 -5.40 -11.56
N CYS A 100 17.74 -4.86 -11.58
CA CYS A 100 18.64 -4.85 -10.41
C CYS A 100 18.01 -4.12 -9.21
N VAL A 101 17.37 -2.96 -9.45
CA VAL A 101 16.75 -2.17 -8.39
C VAL A 101 15.46 -2.80 -7.87
N ASP A 102 14.71 -3.57 -8.66
CA ASP A 102 13.46 -4.24 -8.25
C ASP A 102 13.65 -5.55 -7.50
N VAL A 103 14.77 -6.24 -7.75
CA VAL A 103 15.14 -7.48 -7.07
C VAL A 103 15.26 -7.28 -5.54
N ARG A 104 14.98 -8.32 -4.73
CA ARG A 104 15.05 -8.21 -3.25
C ARG A 104 16.48 -7.87 -2.79
N TRP A 105 16.61 -7.17 -1.67
CA TRP A 105 17.91 -6.78 -1.09
C TRP A 105 18.92 -7.93 -1.01
N ARG A 106 18.50 -9.12 -0.56
CA ARG A 106 19.38 -10.31 -0.47
C ARG A 106 20.05 -10.67 -1.80
N TRP A 107 19.27 -10.62 -2.88
CA TRP A 107 19.74 -10.95 -4.22
C TRP A 107 20.55 -9.81 -4.85
N MET A 108 20.21 -8.55 -4.54
CA MET A 108 21.01 -7.40 -4.94
C MET A 108 22.41 -7.43 -4.29
N CYS A 109 22.48 -7.67 -2.97
CA CYS A 109 23.75 -7.83 -2.26
C CYS A 109 24.56 -9.00 -2.84
N LEU A 110 23.91 -10.15 -3.10
CA LEU A 110 24.56 -11.30 -3.72
C LEU A 110 25.12 -10.94 -5.12
N LEU A 111 24.33 -10.27 -5.95
CA LEU A 111 24.73 -9.87 -7.30
C LEU A 111 25.98 -8.97 -7.28
N PHE A 112 26.03 -7.98 -6.39
CA PHE A 112 27.21 -7.13 -6.24
C PHE A 112 28.41 -7.86 -5.64
N SER A 113 28.20 -8.70 -4.62
CA SER A 113 29.29 -9.54 -4.10
C SER A 113 29.88 -10.45 -5.18
N CYS A 114 29.03 -11.05 -6.02
CA CYS A 114 29.47 -11.85 -7.16
C CYS A 114 30.20 -11.01 -8.21
N SER A 115 29.77 -9.77 -8.51
CA SER A 115 30.46 -8.91 -9.48
C SER A 115 31.85 -8.49 -8.98
N PHE A 116 31.99 -8.13 -7.70
CA PHE A 116 33.31 -7.85 -7.11
C PHE A 116 34.22 -9.07 -7.15
N LEU A 117 33.73 -10.23 -6.71
CA LEU A 117 34.52 -11.46 -6.72
C LEU A 117 34.94 -11.85 -8.16
N ALA A 118 34.03 -11.75 -9.13
CA ALA A 118 34.34 -12.01 -10.53
C ALA A 118 35.40 -11.06 -11.08
N SER A 119 35.32 -9.76 -10.74
CA SER A 119 36.33 -8.78 -11.15
C SER A 119 37.71 -9.07 -10.55
N TRP A 120 37.80 -9.41 -9.26
CA TRP A 120 39.06 -9.78 -8.61
C TRP A 120 39.66 -11.06 -9.19
N LEU A 121 38.82 -12.05 -9.53
CA LEU A 121 39.27 -13.28 -10.19
C LEU A 121 39.76 -13.01 -11.62
N LEU A 122 39.07 -12.15 -12.38
CA LEU A 122 39.45 -11.80 -13.74
C LEU A 122 40.80 -11.07 -13.78
N PHE A 123 40.96 -10.01 -12.97
CA PHE A 123 42.23 -9.28 -12.90
C PHE A 123 43.34 -10.09 -12.22
N GLY A 124 43.01 -10.89 -11.21
CA GLY A 124 43.95 -11.82 -10.58
C GLY A 124 44.49 -12.85 -11.59
N LEU A 125 43.63 -13.37 -12.46
CA LEU A 125 44.04 -14.25 -13.57
C LEU A 125 44.88 -13.50 -14.60
N ALA A 126 44.54 -12.25 -14.94
CA ALA A 126 45.32 -11.43 -15.86
C ALA A 126 46.74 -11.16 -15.32
N PHE A 127 46.87 -10.78 -14.04
CA PHE A 127 48.18 -10.58 -13.40
C PHE A 127 48.97 -11.87 -13.30
N TRP A 128 48.32 -12.98 -12.94
CA TRP A 128 48.98 -14.28 -12.92
C TRP A 128 49.47 -14.70 -14.31
N LEU A 129 48.70 -14.43 -15.36
CA LEU A 129 49.10 -14.70 -16.74
C LEU A 129 50.29 -13.84 -17.15
N ILE A 130 50.27 -12.54 -16.87
CA ILE A 130 51.40 -11.62 -17.15
C ILE A 130 52.67 -12.11 -16.42
N ALA A 131 52.56 -12.43 -15.12
CA ALA A 131 53.65 -12.97 -14.33
C ALA A 131 54.17 -14.31 -14.89
N SER A 132 53.27 -15.19 -15.34
CA SER A 132 53.64 -16.49 -15.91
C SER A 132 54.37 -16.36 -17.26
N LEU A 133 53.95 -15.43 -18.10
CA LEU A 133 54.53 -15.19 -19.43
C LEU A 133 55.89 -14.49 -19.32
N HIS A 134 56.07 -13.62 -18.33
CA HIS A 134 57.35 -12.98 -18.04
C HIS A 134 58.36 -13.93 -17.37
N GLY A 135 57.87 -14.97 -16.69
CA GLY A 135 58.70 -15.92 -15.93
C GLY A 135 58.88 -15.56 -14.45
N ASP A 136 58.09 -14.63 -13.91
CA ASP A 136 58.12 -14.21 -12.50
C ASP A 136 57.80 -15.34 -11.52
N LEU A 137 57.12 -16.39 -11.99
CA LEU A 137 56.77 -17.58 -11.21
C LEU A 137 57.91 -18.61 -11.11
N ALA A 138 59.00 -18.45 -11.86
CA ALA A 138 60.14 -19.36 -11.81
C ALA A 138 60.97 -19.16 -10.54
N ALA A 139 61.61 -20.22 -10.05
CA ALA A 139 62.57 -20.16 -8.95
C ALA A 139 63.98 -20.46 -9.47
N PRO A 140 64.93 -19.50 -9.45
CA PRO A 140 64.83 -18.14 -8.93
C PRO A 140 64.05 -17.18 -9.86
N PRO A 141 63.37 -16.16 -9.33
CA PRO A 141 62.72 -15.14 -10.14
C PRO A 141 63.76 -14.28 -10.89
N PRO A 142 63.36 -13.63 -12.00
CA PRO A 142 64.24 -12.72 -12.72
C PRO A 142 64.68 -11.55 -11.82
N PRO A 143 65.84 -10.92 -12.09
CA PRO A 143 66.36 -9.83 -11.28
C PRO A 143 65.44 -8.61 -11.23
N ALA A 144 64.59 -8.44 -12.24
CA ALA A 144 63.59 -7.38 -12.30
C ALA A 144 62.22 -8.00 -12.69
N PRO A 145 61.40 -8.42 -11.71
CA PRO A 145 60.09 -9.02 -11.97
C PRO A 145 59.03 -7.95 -12.27
N CYS A 146 57.97 -8.27 -13.03
CA CYS A 146 56.85 -7.34 -13.27
C CYS A 146 56.07 -7.04 -11.97
N PHE A 147 55.97 -8.03 -11.09
CA PHE A 147 55.28 -7.92 -9.80
C PHE A 147 56.16 -8.44 -8.66
N SER A 148 56.31 -7.64 -7.61
CA SER A 148 57.00 -8.06 -6.39
C SER A 148 56.11 -8.98 -5.57
N HIS A 149 56.65 -10.12 -5.10
CA HIS A 149 55.99 -11.07 -4.21
C HIS A 149 54.69 -11.73 -4.74
N VAL A 150 54.55 -11.88 -6.08
CA VAL A 150 53.44 -12.61 -6.72
C VAL A 150 53.93 -13.98 -7.22
N ALA A 151 54.04 -14.95 -6.30
CA ALA A 151 54.57 -16.28 -6.59
C ALA A 151 53.49 -17.36 -6.89
N SER A 152 52.20 -17.03 -6.74
CA SER A 152 51.11 -17.98 -6.94
C SER A 152 49.84 -17.28 -7.43
N PHE A 153 48.88 -18.03 -7.95
CA PHE A 153 47.57 -17.49 -8.34
C PHE A 153 46.87 -16.79 -7.17
N LEU A 154 46.94 -17.36 -5.96
CA LEU A 154 46.36 -16.74 -4.77
C LEU A 154 47.03 -15.39 -4.45
N ALA A 155 48.35 -15.29 -4.62
CA ALA A 155 49.06 -14.02 -4.45
C ALA A 155 48.65 -12.98 -5.50
N ALA A 156 48.41 -13.39 -6.75
CA ALA A 156 47.91 -12.51 -7.81
C ALA A 156 46.47 -12.07 -7.56
N PHE A 157 45.61 -12.96 -7.06
CA PHE A 157 44.26 -12.63 -6.61
C PHE A 157 44.26 -11.62 -5.45
N LEU A 158 45.13 -11.83 -4.45
CA LEU A 158 45.28 -10.88 -3.35
C LEU A 158 45.77 -9.51 -3.85
N PHE A 159 46.74 -9.48 -4.77
CA PHE A 159 47.17 -8.24 -5.41
C PHE A 159 46.01 -7.55 -6.14
N ALA A 160 45.22 -8.28 -6.94
CA ALA A 160 44.04 -7.72 -7.61
C ALA A 160 43.01 -7.14 -6.62
N LEU A 161 42.75 -7.84 -5.51
CA LEU A 161 41.88 -7.35 -4.45
C LEU A 161 42.45 -6.07 -3.82
N GLU A 162 43.73 -6.08 -3.43
CA GLU A 162 44.43 -4.94 -2.81
C GLU A 162 44.42 -3.69 -3.71
N THR A 163 44.63 -3.87 -5.01
CA THR A 163 44.62 -2.80 -6.01
C THR A 163 43.22 -2.25 -6.25
N GLN A 164 42.22 -3.10 -6.51
CA GLN A 164 40.88 -2.64 -6.85
C GLN A 164 40.14 -2.00 -5.67
N THR A 165 40.34 -2.54 -4.46
CA THR A 165 39.74 -1.97 -3.24
C THR A 165 40.54 -0.80 -2.68
N SER A 166 41.66 -0.45 -3.30
CA SER A 166 42.60 0.60 -2.85
C SER A 166 43.15 0.41 -1.43
N ILE A 167 43.15 -0.82 -0.90
CA ILE A 167 43.76 -1.13 0.40
C ILE A 167 45.29 -1.03 0.30
N GLY A 168 45.87 -1.60 -0.77
CA GLY A 168 47.29 -1.47 -1.12
C GLY A 168 48.26 -1.68 0.05
N TYR A 169 48.34 -2.89 0.62
CA TYR A 169 49.24 -3.17 1.76
C TYR A 169 50.73 -2.91 1.45
N GLY A 170 51.12 -2.88 0.17
CA GLY A 170 52.46 -2.51 -0.28
C GLY A 170 53.49 -3.63 -0.30
N VAL A 171 53.16 -4.81 0.25
CA VAL A 171 54.00 -6.02 0.16
C VAL A 171 54.04 -6.57 -1.27
N ARG A 172 52.92 -6.44 -1.99
CA ARG A 172 52.80 -6.79 -3.41
C ARG A 172 52.70 -5.49 -4.20
N SER A 173 53.61 -5.28 -5.13
CA SER A 173 53.70 -4.04 -5.90
C SER A 173 54.00 -4.33 -7.37
N VAL A 174 53.49 -3.46 -8.25
CA VAL A 174 53.84 -3.43 -9.66
C VAL A 174 55.16 -2.69 -9.85
N THR A 175 56.02 -3.16 -10.74
CA THR A 175 57.29 -2.53 -11.11
C THR A 175 57.19 -1.86 -12.48
N GLU A 176 58.21 -1.07 -12.85
CA GLU A 176 58.25 -0.33 -14.12
C GLU A 176 58.69 -1.20 -15.32
N GLU A 177 59.14 -2.44 -15.07
CA GLU A 177 59.72 -3.32 -16.09
C GLU A 177 58.73 -3.71 -17.19
N CYS A 178 57.47 -3.88 -16.82
CA CYS A 178 56.45 -4.45 -17.71
C CYS A 178 55.33 -3.43 -17.97
N PRO A 179 55.33 -2.73 -19.13
CA PRO A 179 54.28 -1.79 -19.48
C PRO A 179 52.88 -2.41 -19.50
N ALA A 180 52.79 -3.70 -19.83
CA ALA A 180 51.53 -4.46 -19.80
C ALA A 180 50.96 -4.60 -18.38
N ALA A 181 51.82 -4.77 -17.36
CA ALA A 181 51.40 -4.83 -15.96
C ALA A 181 50.85 -3.49 -15.48
N VAL A 182 51.55 -2.40 -15.81
CA VAL A 182 51.10 -1.02 -15.51
C VAL A 182 49.76 -0.73 -16.19
N ALA A 183 49.62 -1.06 -17.48
CA ALA A 183 48.37 -0.88 -18.21
C ALA A 183 47.21 -1.69 -17.61
N ALA A 184 47.47 -2.94 -17.17
CA ALA A 184 46.46 -3.77 -16.52
C ALA A 184 46.01 -3.18 -15.17
N VAL A 185 46.93 -2.63 -14.37
CA VAL A 185 46.61 -1.92 -13.12
C VAL A 185 45.76 -0.68 -13.41
N VAL A 186 46.12 0.13 -14.41
CA VAL A 186 45.33 1.32 -14.81
C VAL A 186 43.92 0.91 -15.24
N LEU A 187 43.78 -0.12 -16.08
CA LEU A 187 42.49 -0.63 -16.52
C LEU A 187 41.66 -1.15 -15.33
N GLN A 188 42.29 -1.85 -14.39
CA GLN A 188 41.65 -2.34 -13.18
C GLN A 188 41.11 -1.19 -12.33
N CYS A 189 41.90 -0.13 -12.12
CA CYS A 189 41.46 1.05 -11.37
C CYS A 189 40.24 1.70 -12.01
N ILE A 190 40.24 1.88 -13.34
CA ILE A 190 39.10 2.45 -14.07
C ILE A 190 37.87 1.56 -13.93
N ALA A 191 38.02 0.24 -14.14
CA ALA A 191 36.92 -0.72 -14.03
C ALA A 191 36.36 -0.78 -12.59
N GLY A 192 37.23 -0.72 -11.58
CA GLY A 192 36.86 -0.67 -10.16
C GLY A 192 36.01 0.55 -9.84
N CYS A 193 36.46 1.75 -10.24
CA CYS A 193 35.70 2.99 -10.06
C CYS A 193 34.33 2.94 -10.73
N VAL A 194 34.22 2.37 -11.94
CA VAL A 194 32.94 2.22 -12.64
C VAL A 194 32.02 1.25 -11.89
N LEU A 195 32.55 0.13 -11.39
CA LEU A 195 31.79 -0.84 -10.61
C LEU A 195 31.26 -0.22 -9.30
N ASP A 196 32.12 0.49 -8.57
CA ASP A 196 31.75 1.18 -7.33
C ASP A 196 30.66 2.23 -7.57
N ALA A 197 30.80 3.05 -8.61
CA ALA A 197 29.80 4.03 -9.00
C ALA A 197 28.44 3.38 -9.30
N PHE A 198 28.43 2.23 -9.99
CA PHE A 198 27.20 1.50 -10.27
C PHE A 198 26.55 0.95 -9.00
N VAL A 199 27.34 0.38 -8.08
CA VAL A 199 26.83 -0.14 -6.79
C VAL A 199 26.21 0.98 -5.98
N VAL A 200 26.91 2.10 -5.80
CA VAL A 200 26.40 3.25 -5.05
C VAL A 200 25.14 3.82 -5.71
N GLY A 201 25.14 3.97 -7.04
CA GLY A 201 23.97 4.46 -7.79
C GLY A 201 22.75 3.56 -7.64
N ALA A 202 22.92 2.24 -7.79
CA ALA A 202 21.84 1.29 -7.66
C ALA A 202 21.31 1.18 -6.21
N VAL A 203 22.21 1.19 -5.21
CA VAL A 203 21.82 1.17 -3.79
C VAL A 203 21.04 2.43 -3.44
N MET A 204 21.50 3.61 -3.87
CA MET A 204 20.81 4.88 -3.63
C MET A 204 19.45 4.92 -4.31
N ALA A 205 19.36 4.49 -5.58
CA ALA A 205 18.09 4.38 -6.30
C ALA A 205 17.11 3.44 -5.60
N LYS A 206 17.60 2.30 -5.07
CA LYS A 206 16.76 1.36 -4.33
C LYS A 206 16.30 1.89 -2.97
N MET A 207 17.16 2.63 -2.28
CA MET A 207 16.82 3.27 -0.99
C MET A 207 15.80 4.39 -1.18
N ALA A 208 15.88 5.13 -2.29
CA ALA A 208 14.94 6.19 -2.63
C ALA A 208 13.53 5.67 -2.96
N LYS A 209 13.38 4.40 -3.40
CA LYS A 209 12.07 3.84 -3.76
C LYS A 209 11.08 3.92 -2.59
N PRO A 210 9.90 4.55 -2.78
CA PRO A 210 8.92 4.80 -1.71
C PRO A 210 8.11 3.56 -1.29
N LYS A 211 8.65 2.34 -1.39
CA LYS A 211 7.89 1.09 -1.15
C LYS A 211 7.30 1.01 0.26
N LYS A 212 8.03 1.50 1.27
CA LYS A 212 7.57 1.56 2.67
C LYS A 212 6.53 2.65 2.93
N ARG A 213 6.32 3.57 1.98
CA ARG A 213 5.31 4.63 2.15
C ARG A 213 3.89 4.07 2.01
N ASN A 214 3.69 3.11 1.11
CA ASN A 214 2.40 2.45 0.92
C ASN A 214 1.85 1.85 2.21
N GLU A 215 2.72 1.31 3.08
CA GLU A 215 2.33 0.74 4.38
C GLU A 215 1.82 1.80 5.39
N THR A 216 2.10 3.08 5.14
CA THR A 216 1.68 4.20 6.03
C THR A 216 0.48 4.99 5.53
N LEU A 217 0.01 4.69 4.31
CA LEU A 217 -1.24 5.20 3.77
C LEU A 217 -2.30 4.11 3.96
N ILE A 218 -3.33 4.43 4.74
CA ILE A 218 -4.36 3.45 5.10
C ILE A 218 -5.70 3.80 4.47
N PHE A 219 -6.45 2.76 4.13
CA PHE A 219 -7.84 2.84 3.69
C PHE A 219 -8.75 2.31 4.80
N SER A 220 -10.01 2.73 4.82
CA SER A 220 -11.02 2.10 5.68
C SER A 220 -11.17 0.62 5.32
N GLU A 221 -11.55 -0.20 6.30
CA GLU A 221 -11.75 -1.64 6.04
C GLU A 221 -12.99 -1.85 5.16
N ASN A 222 -14.03 -1.07 5.44
CA ASN A 222 -15.30 -1.10 4.73
C ASN A 222 -15.52 0.21 3.99
N ALA A 223 -16.28 0.15 2.91
CA ALA A 223 -16.90 1.31 2.30
C ALA A 223 -18.35 1.39 2.80
N VAL A 224 -18.93 2.58 2.81
CA VAL A 224 -20.30 2.80 3.30
C VAL A 224 -21.14 3.50 2.24
N VAL A 225 -22.41 3.16 2.17
CA VAL A 225 -23.39 3.83 1.31
C VAL A 225 -24.40 4.52 2.22
N ALA A 226 -24.52 5.84 2.13
CA ALA A 226 -25.48 6.60 2.93
C ALA A 226 -25.91 7.89 2.23
N LEU A 227 -27.01 8.46 2.70
CA LEU A 227 -27.50 9.74 2.22
C LEU A 227 -26.59 10.87 2.74
N ARG A 228 -26.13 11.75 1.84
CA ARG A 228 -25.44 12.99 2.16
C ARG A 228 -26.02 14.09 1.27
N ASP A 229 -26.43 15.20 1.87
CA ASP A 229 -27.02 16.35 1.16
C ASP A 229 -28.15 15.96 0.18
N ARG A 230 -29.03 15.05 0.64
CA ARG A 230 -30.16 14.45 -0.10
C ARG A 230 -29.82 13.51 -1.25
N ARG A 231 -28.54 13.23 -1.50
CA ARG A 231 -28.10 12.29 -2.53
C ARG A 231 -27.52 11.02 -1.91
N LEU A 232 -27.66 9.90 -2.60
CA LEU A 232 -27.06 8.65 -2.17
C LEU A 232 -25.58 8.66 -2.56
N CYS A 233 -24.68 8.48 -1.59
CA CYS A 233 -23.25 8.51 -1.85
C CYS A 233 -22.56 7.26 -1.34
N LEU A 234 -21.62 6.76 -2.15
CA LEU A 234 -20.64 5.77 -1.75
C LEU A 234 -19.43 6.48 -1.14
N MET A 235 -18.98 6.01 0.02
CA MET A 235 -17.95 6.66 0.80
C MET A 235 -16.91 5.67 1.32
N TRP A 236 -15.64 6.03 1.27
CA TRP A 236 -14.55 5.32 1.95
C TRP A 236 -13.57 6.32 2.54
N ARG A 237 -12.78 5.88 3.52
CA ARG A 237 -11.84 6.75 4.22
C ARG A 237 -10.41 6.49 3.77
N VAL A 238 -9.64 7.56 3.65
CA VAL A 238 -8.19 7.52 3.44
C VAL A 238 -7.49 8.27 4.56
N GLY A 239 -6.33 7.78 5.00
CA GLY A 239 -5.57 8.38 6.09
C GLY A 239 -4.06 8.30 5.87
N ASN A 240 -3.35 9.29 6.40
CA ASN A 240 -1.89 9.34 6.40
C ASN A 240 -1.39 9.18 7.84
N LEU A 241 -0.72 8.06 8.12
CA LEU A 241 -0.18 7.78 9.46
C LEU A 241 1.09 8.57 9.79
N ARG A 242 1.69 9.24 8.80
CA ARG A 242 2.91 10.04 8.98
C ARG A 242 2.61 11.53 8.98
N ARG A 243 3.43 12.29 9.71
CA ARG A 243 3.36 13.76 9.76
C ARG A 243 3.78 14.44 8.45
N SER A 244 4.73 13.86 7.73
CA SER A 244 5.13 14.32 6.39
C SER A 244 3.97 14.22 5.40
N HIS A 245 3.80 15.22 4.55
CA HIS A 245 2.67 15.34 3.65
C HIS A 245 2.81 14.43 2.42
N LEU A 246 1.67 14.13 1.80
CA LEU A 246 1.60 13.54 0.46
C LEU A 246 1.28 14.69 -0.50
N VAL A 247 2.26 15.10 -1.30
CA VAL A 247 2.16 16.25 -2.21
C VAL A 247 1.41 15.83 -3.47
N GLU A 248 0.57 16.71 -4.04
CA GLU A 248 -0.29 16.41 -5.19
C GLU A 248 -1.08 15.10 -5.04
N ALA A 249 -1.60 14.88 -3.82
CA ALA A 249 -2.41 13.71 -3.54
C ALA A 249 -3.73 13.76 -4.31
N HIS A 250 -4.04 12.69 -5.02
CA HIS A 250 -5.31 12.55 -5.74
C HIS A 250 -5.82 11.11 -5.67
N VAL A 251 -7.13 10.96 -5.77
CA VAL A 251 -7.81 9.67 -5.64
C VAL A 251 -8.49 9.26 -6.93
N ARG A 252 -8.53 7.95 -7.18
CA ARG A 252 -9.27 7.35 -8.30
C ARG A 252 -9.98 6.11 -7.81
N ALA A 253 -11.09 5.76 -8.45
CA ALA A 253 -11.84 4.55 -8.14
C ALA A 253 -12.32 3.89 -9.43
N GLN A 254 -12.27 2.56 -9.47
CA GLN A 254 -12.69 1.77 -10.61
C GLN A 254 -13.59 0.62 -10.16
N LEU A 255 -14.71 0.44 -10.83
CA LEU A 255 -15.59 -0.70 -10.68
C LEU A 255 -15.16 -1.80 -11.65
N LEU A 256 -14.84 -2.97 -11.11
CA LEU A 256 -14.40 -4.13 -11.86
C LEU A 256 -15.50 -5.18 -11.92
N GLN A 257 -16.08 -5.40 -13.10
CA GLN A 257 -17.13 -6.41 -13.29
C GLN A 257 -17.06 -7.05 -14.68
N PRO A 258 -17.46 -8.32 -14.85
CA PRO A 258 -17.58 -8.92 -16.18
C PRO A 258 -18.76 -8.27 -16.90
N ARG A 259 -18.60 -7.96 -18.18
CA ARG A 259 -19.65 -7.36 -19.00
C ARG A 259 -19.74 -8.04 -20.35
N VAL A 260 -20.96 -8.19 -20.87
CA VAL A 260 -21.22 -8.54 -22.27
C VAL A 260 -21.69 -7.27 -22.97
N THR A 261 -21.04 -6.89 -24.06
CA THR A 261 -21.44 -5.72 -24.85
C THR A 261 -22.72 -6.03 -25.63
N PRO A 262 -23.50 -5.02 -26.06
CA PRO A 262 -24.68 -5.26 -26.89
C PRO A 262 -24.36 -5.97 -28.22
N GLU A 263 -23.13 -5.89 -28.70
CA GLU A 263 -22.62 -6.60 -29.88
C GLU A 263 -22.29 -8.09 -29.60
N GLY A 264 -22.36 -8.52 -28.33
CA GLY A 264 -22.10 -9.89 -27.91
C GLY A 264 -20.63 -10.18 -27.53
N GLU A 265 -19.78 -9.16 -27.40
CA GLU A 265 -18.40 -9.34 -26.92
C GLU A 265 -18.39 -9.57 -25.41
N TYR A 266 -17.76 -10.65 -24.95
CA TYR A 266 -17.57 -10.93 -23.53
C TYR A 266 -16.25 -10.33 -23.02
N ILE A 267 -16.34 -9.35 -22.14
CA ILE A 267 -15.20 -8.73 -21.44
C ILE A 267 -15.10 -9.37 -20.05
N PRO A 268 -14.06 -10.17 -19.77
CA PRO A 268 -13.95 -10.90 -18.49
C PRO A 268 -13.87 -10.00 -17.25
N LEU A 269 -13.30 -8.81 -17.43
CA LEU A 269 -13.03 -7.82 -16.39
C LEU A 269 -13.06 -6.45 -17.06
N ASP A 270 -14.24 -5.83 -17.08
CA ASP A 270 -14.42 -4.46 -17.55
C ASP A 270 -14.04 -3.49 -16.43
N HIS A 271 -13.31 -2.43 -16.80
CA HIS A 271 -12.83 -1.41 -15.88
C HIS A 271 -13.65 -0.14 -16.11
N GLN A 272 -14.63 0.10 -15.25
CA GLN A 272 -15.48 1.29 -15.33
C GLN A 272 -15.03 2.30 -14.28
N ASP A 273 -14.79 3.55 -14.71
CA ASP A 273 -14.36 4.61 -13.79
C ASP A 273 -15.51 5.04 -12.88
N VAL A 274 -15.20 5.38 -11.64
CA VAL A 274 -16.15 5.84 -10.63
C VAL A 274 -15.77 7.26 -10.25
N ASP A 275 -16.60 8.22 -10.65
CA ASP A 275 -16.27 9.64 -10.50
C ASP A 275 -16.20 10.06 -9.02
N VAL A 276 -15.06 10.59 -8.62
CA VAL A 276 -14.81 11.16 -7.28
C VAL A 276 -14.64 12.68 -7.34
N GLY A 277 -15.12 13.27 -8.43
CA GLY A 277 -15.06 14.68 -8.77
C GLY A 277 -13.78 15.07 -9.51
N PHE A 278 -13.39 14.25 -10.50
CA PHE A 278 -12.27 14.56 -11.39
C PHE A 278 -12.53 15.85 -12.19
N ASP A 279 -13.74 16.00 -12.73
CA ASP A 279 -14.13 17.17 -13.54
C ASP A 279 -14.15 18.46 -12.71
N GLY A 280 -14.53 18.37 -11.44
CA GLY A 280 -14.48 19.48 -10.48
C GLY A 280 -13.09 19.71 -9.87
N GLY A 281 -12.15 18.80 -10.12
CA GLY A 281 -10.82 18.79 -9.52
C GLY A 281 -10.83 18.59 -8.00
N THR A 282 -11.91 18.04 -7.45
CA THR A 282 -12.08 17.68 -6.02
C THR A 282 -11.49 16.31 -5.68
N ASP A 283 -11.09 15.55 -6.71
CA ASP A 283 -10.26 14.35 -6.60
C ASP A 283 -8.88 14.64 -5.99
N ARG A 284 -8.37 15.87 -6.18
CA ARG A 284 -7.14 16.39 -5.57
C ARG A 284 -7.39 16.77 -4.12
N ILE A 285 -6.74 16.05 -3.21
CA ILE A 285 -6.98 16.16 -1.77
C ILE A 285 -5.76 16.70 -1.02
N PHE A 286 -6.01 17.46 0.04
CA PHE A 286 -4.98 17.87 1.00
C PHE A 286 -5.01 16.94 2.23
N LEU A 287 -4.28 15.82 2.16
CA LEU A 287 -4.36 14.73 3.13
C LEU A 287 -3.49 14.96 4.38
N VAL A 288 -4.01 15.72 5.35
CA VAL A 288 -3.40 15.90 6.68
C VAL A 288 -4.11 15.05 7.74
N SER A 289 -5.43 15.21 7.87
CA SER A 289 -6.30 14.35 8.67
C SER A 289 -7.04 13.36 7.77
N PRO A 290 -7.62 12.27 8.32
CA PRO A 290 -8.40 11.32 7.53
C PRO A 290 -9.54 11.99 6.75
N ILE A 291 -9.53 11.83 5.43
CA ILE A 291 -10.57 12.36 4.54
C ILE A 291 -11.51 11.22 4.15
N THR A 292 -12.81 11.51 4.14
CA THR A 292 -13.81 10.62 3.56
C THR A 292 -13.98 10.98 2.10
N ILE A 293 -13.55 10.10 1.20
CA ILE A 293 -13.78 10.22 -0.23
C ILE A 293 -15.25 9.90 -0.49
N VAL A 294 -15.87 10.69 -1.37
CA VAL A 294 -17.29 10.62 -1.68
C VAL A 294 -17.43 10.44 -3.18
N HIS A 295 -18.15 9.41 -3.57
CA HIS A 295 -18.69 9.24 -4.91
C HIS A 295 -20.20 9.45 -4.83
N GLU A 296 -20.71 10.44 -5.55
CA GLU A 296 -22.14 10.65 -5.70
C GLU A 296 -22.70 9.61 -6.67
N ILE A 297 -23.72 8.86 -6.25
CA ILE A 297 -24.37 7.86 -7.10
C ILE A 297 -25.43 8.58 -7.93
N ASP A 298 -25.00 9.15 -9.05
CA ASP A 298 -25.84 9.85 -10.02
C ASP A 298 -26.20 8.95 -11.22
N SER A 299 -26.92 9.49 -12.20
CA SER A 299 -27.32 8.76 -13.41
C SER A 299 -26.15 8.24 -14.27
N SER A 300 -24.94 8.79 -14.11
CA SER A 300 -23.74 8.36 -14.83
C SER A 300 -22.97 7.27 -14.09
N SER A 301 -23.24 7.11 -12.79
CA SER A 301 -22.61 6.11 -11.95
C SER A 301 -22.98 4.68 -12.37
N PRO A 302 -22.01 3.75 -12.41
CA PRO A 302 -22.31 2.34 -12.64
C PRO A 302 -23.08 1.70 -11.46
N LEU A 303 -23.21 2.41 -10.34
CA LEU A 303 -23.96 1.97 -9.16
C LEU A 303 -25.39 2.53 -9.11
N TYR A 304 -25.83 3.27 -10.13
CA TYR A 304 -27.09 4.02 -10.12
C TYR A 304 -28.32 3.14 -9.89
N GLU A 305 -28.34 1.96 -10.51
CA GLU A 305 -29.47 1.04 -10.45
C GLU A 305 -29.42 0.12 -9.23
N LEU A 306 -28.32 0.10 -8.46
CA LEU A 306 -28.15 -0.85 -7.35
C LEU A 306 -28.86 -0.40 -6.07
N GLY A 307 -29.85 -1.18 -5.62
CA GLY A 307 -30.43 -1.07 -4.28
C GLY A 307 -29.71 -1.91 -3.21
N ARG A 308 -30.14 -1.81 -1.95
CA ARG A 308 -29.54 -2.57 -0.83
C ARG A 308 -29.61 -4.09 -1.03
N ALA A 309 -30.74 -4.58 -1.52
CA ALA A 309 -30.95 -6.03 -1.72
C ALA A 309 -30.11 -6.56 -2.89
N GLU A 310 -29.92 -5.74 -3.93
CA GLU A 310 -29.15 -6.08 -5.12
C GLU A 310 -27.65 -6.03 -4.85
N LEU A 311 -27.18 -5.08 -4.07
CA LEU A 311 -25.79 -4.99 -3.62
C LEU A 311 -25.32 -6.32 -2.98
N ALA A 312 -26.17 -6.98 -2.18
CA ALA A 312 -25.84 -8.26 -1.56
C ALA A 312 -25.69 -9.42 -2.56
N ARG A 313 -26.30 -9.29 -3.75
CA ARG A 313 -26.28 -10.30 -4.83
C ARG A 313 -25.31 -9.94 -5.96
N ALA A 314 -24.87 -8.69 -6.02
CA ALA A 314 -23.99 -8.19 -7.05
C ALA A 314 -22.60 -8.84 -6.96
N ASP A 315 -21.94 -9.00 -8.11
CA ASP A 315 -20.59 -9.57 -8.23
C ASP A 315 -19.68 -8.59 -8.98
N PHE A 316 -19.23 -7.56 -8.26
CA PHE A 316 -18.24 -6.60 -8.71
C PHE A 316 -17.11 -6.45 -7.69
N GLU A 317 -16.06 -5.70 -8.03
CA GLU A 317 -15.05 -5.27 -7.08
C GLU A 317 -14.75 -3.79 -7.29
N LEU A 318 -14.86 -2.99 -6.23
CA LEU A 318 -14.49 -1.58 -6.28
C LEU A 318 -13.01 -1.45 -5.90
N VAL A 319 -12.15 -1.12 -6.85
CA VAL A 319 -10.74 -0.82 -6.60
C VAL A 319 -10.58 0.67 -6.36
N VAL A 320 -9.94 1.03 -5.25
CA VAL A 320 -9.62 2.42 -4.91
C VAL A 320 -8.12 2.64 -4.95
N ILE A 321 -7.73 3.79 -5.46
CA ILE A 321 -6.34 4.17 -5.72
C ILE A 321 -6.10 5.54 -5.13
N LEU A 322 -5.01 5.68 -4.37
CA LEU A 322 -4.49 6.93 -3.87
C LEU A 322 -3.09 7.13 -4.44
N GLU A 323 -2.92 8.21 -5.19
CA GLU A 323 -1.65 8.61 -5.79
C GLU A 323 -1.17 9.92 -5.18
N GLY A 324 0.16 10.10 -5.16
CA GLY A 324 0.77 11.36 -4.77
C GLY A 324 2.28 11.24 -4.64
N MET A 325 2.95 12.33 -4.32
CA MET A 325 4.40 12.41 -4.19
C MET A 325 4.84 12.42 -2.73
N VAL A 326 5.88 11.65 -2.43
CA VAL A 326 6.50 11.65 -1.09
C VAL A 326 7.34 12.91 -0.92
N GLU A 327 6.96 13.77 0.03
CA GLU A 327 7.57 15.09 0.30
C GLU A 327 9.11 15.11 0.27
N ALA A 328 9.77 14.14 0.91
CA ALA A 328 11.23 14.12 1.01
C ALA A 328 11.96 13.73 -0.29
N THR A 329 11.30 13.01 -1.20
CA THR A 329 11.95 12.43 -2.40
C THR A 329 11.35 12.93 -3.71
N ALA A 330 10.20 13.61 -3.65
CA ALA A 330 9.37 13.96 -4.81
C ALA A 330 9.05 12.77 -5.75
N MET A 331 9.19 11.53 -5.27
CA MET A 331 8.84 10.34 -6.03
C MET A 331 7.35 10.05 -5.87
N THR A 332 6.70 9.73 -6.98
CA THR A 332 5.30 9.32 -7.00
C THR A 332 5.14 7.95 -6.35
N THR A 333 4.06 7.79 -5.59
CA THR A 333 3.69 6.57 -4.90
C THR A 333 2.21 6.30 -5.14
N GLN A 334 1.87 5.03 -5.31
CA GLN A 334 0.49 4.59 -5.57
C GLN A 334 0.14 3.54 -4.52
N CYS A 335 -0.84 3.86 -3.68
CA CYS A 335 -1.45 2.94 -2.73
C CYS A 335 -2.81 2.49 -3.28
N ARG A 336 -3.15 1.22 -3.09
CA ARG A 336 -4.36 0.62 -3.64
C ARG A 336 -5.04 -0.20 -2.55
N SER A 337 -6.35 -0.28 -2.61
CA SER A 337 -7.17 -1.22 -1.85
C SER A 337 -8.38 -1.60 -2.69
N SER A 338 -9.19 -2.55 -2.22
CA SER A 338 -10.46 -2.85 -2.88
C SER A 338 -11.57 -3.20 -1.91
N TYR A 339 -12.80 -3.04 -2.35
CA TYR A 339 -14.01 -3.37 -1.61
C TYR A 339 -14.85 -4.34 -2.44
N LEU A 340 -15.14 -5.49 -1.85
CA LEU A 340 -16.13 -6.41 -2.40
C LEU A 340 -17.54 -5.97 -1.96
N PRO A 341 -18.61 -6.41 -2.64
CA PRO A 341 -19.99 -6.06 -2.29
C PRO A 341 -20.35 -6.39 -0.84
N GLY A 342 -19.78 -7.47 -0.28
CA GLY A 342 -19.94 -7.82 1.15
C GLY A 342 -19.21 -6.90 2.15
N GLU A 343 -18.37 -5.99 1.66
CA GLU A 343 -17.61 -5.00 2.45
C GLU A 343 -18.16 -3.58 2.26
N LEU A 344 -19.25 -3.43 1.48
CA LEU A 344 -20.01 -2.20 1.35
C LEU A 344 -21.17 -2.23 2.36
N LEU A 345 -21.09 -1.38 3.38
CA LEU A 345 -22.11 -1.29 4.43
C LEU A 345 -23.17 -0.25 4.04
N TRP A 346 -24.37 -0.75 3.72
CA TRP A 346 -25.50 0.10 3.37
C TRP A 346 -26.16 0.72 4.61
N GLY A 347 -26.38 2.03 4.59
CA GLY A 347 -26.97 2.78 5.70
C GLY A 347 -26.01 3.03 6.85
N HIS A 348 -24.70 3.05 6.59
CA HIS A 348 -23.68 3.34 7.60
C HIS A 348 -22.98 4.67 7.33
N ARG A 349 -22.46 5.30 8.38
CA ARG A 349 -21.57 6.46 8.28
C ARG A 349 -20.32 6.23 9.12
N PHE A 350 -19.20 6.83 8.71
CA PHE A 350 -17.97 6.81 9.50
C PHE A 350 -18.09 7.66 10.75
N GLU A 351 -17.52 7.17 11.85
CA GLU A 351 -17.39 7.96 13.08
C GLU A 351 -16.43 9.14 12.86
N PRO A 352 -16.69 10.32 13.46
CA PRO A 352 -15.75 11.43 13.47
C PRO A 352 -14.45 11.02 14.17
N VAL A 353 -13.31 11.36 13.56
CA VAL A 353 -11.97 11.07 14.13
C VAL A 353 -11.22 12.33 14.54
N LEU A 354 -11.67 13.49 14.08
CA LEU A 354 -11.02 14.78 14.31
C LEU A 354 -11.73 15.49 15.45
N PHE A 355 -11.00 15.80 16.51
CA PHE A 355 -11.50 16.52 17.67
C PHE A 355 -10.62 17.73 17.94
N GLN A 356 -11.22 18.85 18.32
CA GLN A 356 -10.47 20.04 18.73
C GLN A 356 -10.23 19.97 20.24
N ARG A 357 -8.96 20.04 20.66
CA ARG A 357 -8.58 20.10 22.07
C ARG A 357 -7.70 21.31 22.32
N GLY A 358 -8.29 22.36 22.89
CA GLY A 358 -7.64 23.65 23.06
C GLY A 358 -7.29 24.30 21.72
N SER A 359 -6.01 24.56 21.49
CA SER A 359 -5.50 25.19 20.26
C SER A 359 -5.07 24.20 19.16
N GLN A 360 -5.19 22.89 19.39
CA GLN A 360 -4.74 21.86 18.45
C GLN A 360 -5.88 20.92 18.06
N TYR A 361 -5.75 20.33 16.87
CA TYR A 361 -6.63 19.25 16.41
C TYR A 361 -5.96 17.90 16.69
N GLU A 362 -6.69 17.01 17.38
CA GLU A 362 -6.28 15.65 17.66
C GLU A 362 -7.05 14.68 16.75
N VAL A 363 -6.36 13.67 16.23
CA VAL A 363 -6.95 12.61 15.40
C VAL A 363 -6.89 11.29 16.14
N ASP A 364 -8.05 10.71 16.49
CA ASP A 364 -8.11 9.38 17.10
C ASP A 364 -8.31 8.29 16.03
N TYR A 365 -7.21 7.61 15.70
CA TYR A 365 -7.21 6.51 14.73
C TYR A 365 -7.96 5.25 15.20
N ARG A 366 -8.34 5.14 16.48
CA ARG A 366 -9.16 4.01 16.97
C ARG A 366 -10.56 4.00 16.33
N HIS A 367 -11.08 5.18 15.99
CA HIS A 367 -12.38 5.35 15.34
C HIS A 367 -12.26 5.42 13.81
N PHE A 368 -11.05 5.23 13.23
CA PHE A 368 -10.82 5.38 11.80
C PHE A 368 -11.67 4.42 10.95
N HIS A 369 -11.69 3.14 11.33
CA HIS A 369 -12.44 2.09 10.63
C HIS A 369 -13.88 1.96 11.13
N ARG A 370 -14.24 2.60 12.25
CA ARG A 370 -15.55 2.42 12.88
C ARG A 370 -16.65 3.15 12.11
N THR A 371 -17.79 2.49 12.07
CA THR A 371 -19.00 2.99 11.40
C THR A 371 -20.21 2.79 12.31
N TYR A 372 -21.17 3.69 12.23
CA TYR A 372 -22.46 3.58 12.91
C TYR A 372 -23.60 3.52 11.90
N GLU A 373 -24.68 2.83 12.26
CA GLU A 373 -25.88 2.71 11.45
C GLU A 373 -26.70 4.00 11.47
N VAL A 374 -27.31 4.32 10.32
CA VAL A 374 -28.18 5.46 10.10
C VAL A 374 -29.55 4.95 9.65
N PRO A 375 -30.51 4.80 10.58
CA PRO A 375 -31.82 4.20 10.29
C PRO A 375 -32.64 4.91 9.20
N GLY A 376 -32.37 6.21 8.95
CA GLY A 376 -33.07 7.01 7.94
C GLY A 376 -32.57 6.84 6.51
N THR A 377 -31.62 5.93 6.25
CA THR A 377 -31.09 5.73 4.89
C THR A 377 -32.07 4.91 4.04
N PRO A 378 -32.50 5.41 2.87
CA PRO A 378 -33.35 4.63 1.99
C PRO A 378 -32.68 3.33 1.54
N VAL A 379 -33.49 2.28 1.36
CA VAL A 379 -33.02 0.94 0.94
C VAL A 379 -33.12 0.69 -0.56
N CYS A 380 -33.80 1.58 -1.28
CA CYS A 380 -33.93 1.56 -2.74
C CYS A 380 -32.67 2.09 -3.43
N SER A 381 -32.56 1.86 -4.73
CA SER A 381 -31.47 2.38 -5.57
C SER A 381 -31.52 3.91 -5.71
N ALA A 382 -30.42 4.51 -6.17
CA ALA A 382 -30.38 5.94 -6.45
C ALA A 382 -31.39 6.33 -7.55
N LYS A 383 -31.54 5.50 -8.58
CA LYS A 383 -32.56 5.67 -9.62
C LYS A 383 -33.98 5.77 -9.07
N GLU A 384 -34.37 4.84 -8.21
CA GLU A 384 -35.69 4.88 -7.59
C GLU A 384 -35.88 6.11 -6.69
N LEU A 385 -34.82 6.59 -6.04
CA LEU A 385 -34.86 7.81 -5.23
C LEU A 385 -35.08 9.05 -6.08
N ASP A 386 -34.35 9.17 -7.18
CA ASP A 386 -34.49 10.29 -8.12
C ASP A 386 -35.88 10.29 -8.76
N GLU A 387 -36.37 9.13 -9.22
CA GLU A 387 -37.72 9.02 -9.76
C GLU A 387 -38.80 9.39 -8.72
N ARG A 388 -38.60 9.07 -7.44
CA ARG A 388 -39.52 9.49 -6.35
C ARG A 388 -39.45 11.00 -6.14
N ALA A 389 -38.25 11.59 -6.11
CA ALA A 389 -38.08 13.03 -5.99
C ALA A 389 -38.66 13.80 -7.19
N GLU A 390 -38.56 13.25 -8.39
CA GLU A 390 -39.20 13.79 -9.59
C GLU A 390 -40.72 13.70 -9.51
N ARG A 391 -41.28 12.58 -9.06
CA ARG A 391 -42.73 12.45 -8.83
C ARG A 391 -43.24 13.42 -7.77
N ASP A 392 -42.50 13.61 -6.68
CA ASP A 392 -42.87 14.53 -5.61
C ASP A 392 -42.79 16.01 -6.04
N SER A 393 -41.91 16.34 -6.99
CA SER A 393 -41.84 17.69 -7.58
C SER A 393 -42.88 17.96 -8.67
N HIS A 394 -43.35 16.92 -9.37
CA HIS A 394 -44.40 17.01 -10.40
C HIS A 394 -45.82 16.78 -9.87
N SER A 395 -45.99 16.32 -8.62
CA SER A 395 -47.27 16.42 -7.93
C SER A 395 -47.65 17.90 -7.87
N PRO A 396 -48.78 18.35 -8.44
CA PRO A 396 -49.25 19.70 -8.19
C PRO A 396 -49.42 19.81 -6.68
N LYS A 397 -48.76 20.79 -6.05
CA LYS A 397 -49.22 21.27 -4.76
C LYS A 397 -50.69 21.54 -4.96
N SER A 398 -51.57 20.69 -4.44
CA SER A 398 -52.99 21.00 -4.37
C SER A 398 -53.04 22.29 -3.57
N SER A 399 -53.26 23.39 -4.26
CA SER A 399 -53.58 24.69 -3.68
C SER A 399 -54.93 24.54 -3.00
N PHE A 400 -54.93 23.90 -1.83
CA PHE A 400 -55.92 24.18 -0.82
C PHE A 400 -55.48 25.49 -0.19
N PRO A 401 -56.27 26.57 -0.28
CA PRO A 401 -55.97 27.78 0.47
C PRO A 401 -56.03 27.48 1.96
N ASP A 402 -55.07 27.97 2.73
CA ASP A 402 -54.96 27.93 4.19
C ASP A 402 -56.09 28.71 4.92
N SER A 403 -57.35 28.62 4.48
CA SER A 403 -58.45 29.43 5.02
C SER A 403 -59.72 28.69 5.45
N LEU A 404 -59.68 27.36 5.65
CA LEU A 404 -60.90 26.61 6.06
C LEU A 404 -60.80 25.83 7.37
N THR A 405 -59.69 25.93 8.12
CA THR A 405 -59.59 25.34 9.48
C THR A 405 -60.10 26.25 10.60
N ALA A 406 -60.64 27.43 10.30
CA ALA A 406 -61.20 28.35 11.31
C ALA A 406 -62.74 28.49 11.26
N PHE A 407 -63.45 27.71 10.42
CA PHE A 407 -64.87 27.94 10.16
C PHE A 407 -65.71 26.67 10.22
N CYS A 408 -65.57 25.86 11.29
CA CYS A 408 -66.51 24.79 11.63
C CYS A 408 -66.27 24.30 13.07
N TYR A 409 -66.54 25.13 14.08
CA TYR A 409 -67.10 24.68 15.36
C TYR A 409 -67.55 25.87 16.21
N GLU A 410 -68.66 26.51 15.85
CA GLU A 410 -69.48 27.19 16.85
C GLU A 410 -70.96 27.02 16.52
N ASN A 411 -71.72 26.71 17.58
CA ASN A 411 -73.16 26.64 17.73
C ASN A 411 -73.93 25.41 17.22
N GLU A 412 -74.06 24.43 18.12
CA GLU A 412 -75.36 23.81 18.47
C GLU A 412 -75.44 23.68 20.01
N LEU A 413 -76.19 24.63 20.59
CA LEU A 413 -77.08 24.59 21.75
C LEU A 413 -76.88 23.63 22.95
N ALA A 414 -76.76 24.28 24.13
CA ALA A 414 -77.71 24.26 25.26
C ALA A 414 -77.75 23.07 26.26
N LEU A 415 -77.42 23.38 27.53
CA LEU A 415 -78.23 23.22 28.76
C LEU A 415 -77.44 22.79 30.01
N SER A 416 -77.88 23.36 31.15
CA SER A 416 -77.58 23.11 32.57
C SER A 416 -76.30 23.79 33.11
N CYS A 417 -76.37 24.92 33.83
CA CYS A 417 -76.99 25.25 35.14
C CYS A 417 -76.02 25.04 36.32
N CYS A 418 -75.84 26.12 37.11
CA CYS A 418 -75.33 26.19 38.50
C CYS A 418 -73.80 25.99 38.63
N GLN A 419 -73.02 26.76 39.37
CA GLN A 419 -73.29 27.60 40.54
C GLN A 419 -72.05 28.49 40.81
N GLU A 420 -72.31 29.69 41.38
CA GLU A 420 -71.50 30.43 42.38
C GLU A 420 -70.04 30.82 42.09
N GLU A 421 -69.46 31.91 42.58
CA GLU A 421 -69.82 33.23 43.12
C GLU A 421 -68.45 33.87 43.46
N GLU A 422 -68.31 35.20 43.28
CA GLU A 422 -67.46 36.18 44.02
C GLU A 422 -65.96 35.85 44.34
N GLU A 423 -64.98 36.76 44.40
CA GLU A 423 -64.92 38.14 44.87
C GLU A 423 -63.77 38.93 44.17
N THR A 424 -64.01 40.23 44.11
CA THR A 424 -63.10 41.39 44.00
C THR A 424 -61.86 41.33 44.94
N LYS A 425 -60.75 42.10 44.84
CA LYS A 425 -60.62 43.57 44.68
C LYS A 425 -59.12 44.00 44.76
N GLU A 426 -58.81 45.14 44.11
CA GLU A 426 -57.83 46.21 44.45
C GLU A 426 -56.34 45.84 44.64
N GLY A 427 -55.40 46.42 43.89
CA GLY A 427 -54.94 47.84 43.89
C GLY A 427 -53.43 47.80 44.21
N ASP A 428 -52.53 48.69 43.83
CA ASP A 428 -52.56 50.02 43.23
C ASP A 428 -51.11 50.33 42.76
N GLU A 429 -51.01 51.39 41.99
CA GLU A 429 -49.88 52.07 41.33
C GLU A 429 -48.65 52.31 42.26
N SER A 430 -47.42 52.58 41.80
CA SER A 430 -46.99 53.69 40.92
C SER A 430 -45.44 53.69 40.83
N GLU A 431 -44.94 54.06 39.64
CA GLU A 431 -43.91 55.09 39.34
C GLU A 431 -42.66 55.25 40.23
N ALA A 432 -41.49 55.70 39.79
CA ALA A 432 -40.83 55.96 38.50
C ALA A 432 -39.41 56.44 38.86
N GLU A 433 -38.48 56.37 37.88
CA GLU A 433 -37.39 57.33 37.63
C GLU A 433 -36.33 57.61 38.75
N GLU A 434 -35.06 57.93 38.51
CA GLU A 434 -34.16 58.11 37.37
C GLU A 434 -32.75 58.28 37.98
N GLY A 435 -31.70 58.28 37.16
CA GLY A 435 -30.52 59.12 37.46
C GLY A 435 -29.16 58.42 37.68
N ALA A 436 -28.51 58.15 36.55
CA ALA A 436 -27.10 58.44 36.22
C ALA A 436 -26.04 58.60 37.33
N ALA A 437 -24.91 57.90 37.18
CA ALA A 437 -23.59 58.49 36.84
C ALA A 437 -22.43 57.49 37.03
N SER A 438 -21.52 57.42 36.04
CA SER A 438 -20.15 56.90 36.16
C SER A 438 -19.22 58.07 36.53
N PRO A 439 -18.06 57.87 37.21
CA PRO A 439 -16.84 57.56 36.45
C PRO A 439 -15.77 56.71 37.18
N ARG A 440 -14.93 56.04 36.36
CA ARG A 440 -13.48 55.78 36.47
C ARG A 440 -12.88 55.35 37.83
N ASP A 441 -12.16 54.22 37.83
CA ASP A 441 -10.72 54.27 38.13
C ASP A 441 -9.93 53.07 37.60
N SER A 442 -8.74 53.41 37.11
CA SER A 442 -7.66 52.57 36.61
C SER A 442 -6.82 52.01 37.75
N HIS A 443 -6.40 50.74 37.70
CA HIS A 443 -5.06 50.34 38.15
C HIS A 443 -4.65 48.98 37.55
N GLN A 444 -3.42 48.96 37.05
CA GLN A 444 -2.70 47.90 36.35
C GLN A 444 -1.74 47.18 37.37
N PRO A 445 -0.74 46.38 36.95
CA PRO A 445 -0.71 44.90 36.85
C PRO A 445 0.28 44.21 37.83
N CYS A 446 0.37 42.87 37.78
CA CYS A 446 1.50 41.96 38.07
C CYS A 446 0.93 40.52 37.90
N LEU A 447 1.50 39.52 37.23
CA LEU A 447 2.85 39.16 36.77
C LEU A 447 2.71 38.26 35.53
#